data_AF-A0A8H9GA06-F1
#
_entry.id   AF-A0A8H9GA06-F1
#
_cell.length_a   1.000
_cell.length_b   1.000
_cell.length_c   1.000
_cell.angle_alpha   90.00
_cell.angle_beta   90.00
_cell.angle_gamma   90.00
#
_symmetry.space_group_name_H-M   'P 1'
#
loop_
_entity.id
_entity.type
_entity.pdbx_description
1 polymer ?
#
loop_
_entity_poly.entity_id
_entity_poly.type
_entity_poly.pdbx_seq_one_letter_code
_entity_poly.pdbx_strand_id
1 'polypeptide(L)'
;MIPTTTRSEHDRTIRYPREIAAAVTLRAACAALTSGPAGRPLTPAESIAVLTTSAALATRFAVLEHVADASGRDARSVVPFDAFTDRLPPALIGAGPAPDPDRVRTAGDRLAAAWRFWRAGSDPEGCAQGAAGALALAAWCAWALGSDARAQTRAVYALETAADDPLASLVARLVRTRTRPAWERL
;
A
#
# COMPACT_ATOMS: atom_id res chain seq x y z
N MET A 1 6.07 23.51 -40.14
CA MET A 1 5.72 22.09 -39.98
C MET A 1 7.02 21.36 -39.66
N ILE A 2 7.31 21.10 -38.39
CA ILE A 2 8.57 20.47 -37.97
C ILE A 2 8.31 18.95 -37.91
N PRO A 3 9.05 18.10 -38.64
CA PRO A 3 8.88 16.66 -38.56
C PRO A 3 9.29 16.16 -37.18
N THR A 4 8.43 15.34 -36.60
CA THR A 4 8.64 14.66 -35.32
C THR A 4 9.82 13.69 -35.43
N THR A 5 10.98 14.10 -34.91
CA THR A 5 12.17 13.24 -34.83
C THR A 5 12.00 12.22 -33.71
N THR A 6 11.86 10.95 -34.10
CA THR A 6 12.54 9.79 -33.50
C THR A 6 12.54 9.70 -31.96
N ARG A 7 11.56 8.96 -31.41
CA ARG A 7 11.72 8.27 -30.12
C ARG A 7 12.92 7.33 -30.23
N SER A 8 13.97 7.60 -29.46
CA SER A 8 15.19 6.80 -29.38
C SER A 8 14.87 5.39 -28.87
N GLU A 9 15.56 4.37 -29.42
CA GLU A 9 15.48 2.97 -28.97
C GLU A 9 15.82 2.78 -27.48
N HIS A 10 16.46 3.77 -26.86
CA HIS A 10 16.72 3.80 -25.41
C HIS A 10 15.44 3.84 -24.55
N ASP A 11 14.33 4.32 -25.10
CA ASP A 11 13.02 4.38 -24.44
C ASP A 11 12.37 2.99 -24.30
N ARG A 12 12.92 1.96 -24.95
CA ARG A 12 12.47 0.56 -24.84
C ARG A 12 13.19 -0.23 -23.74
N THR A 13 14.27 0.30 -23.18
CA THR A 13 15.16 -0.47 -22.27
C THR A 13 14.63 -0.54 -20.84
N ILE A 14 13.72 0.35 -20.42
CA ILE A 14 13.08 0.30 -19.09
C ILE A 14 11.58 0.06 -19.26
N ARG A 15 11.19 -1.21 -19.37
CA ARG A 15 9.79 -1.61 -19.58
C ARG A 15 8.89 -1.33 -18.36
N TYR A 16 9.47 -1.20 -17.16
CA TYR A 16 8.77 -1.13 -15.87
C TYR A 16 9.41 -0.15 -14.87
N PRO A 17 9.59 1.14 -15.20
CA PRO A 17 10.30 2.09 -14.33
C PRO A 17 9.61 2.27 -12.97
N ARG A 18 8.29 2.09 -12.90
CA ARG A 18 7.48 2.30 -11.70
C ARG A 18 7.57 1.13 -10.73
N GLU A 19 7.60 -0.09 -11.25
CA GLU A 19 7.75 -1.31 -10.48
C GLU A 19 9.15 -1.36 -9.85
N ILE A 20 10.18 -0.94 -10.59
CA ILE A 20 11.54 -0.77 -10.06
C ILE A 20 11.55 0.28 -8.95
N ALA A 21 10.97 1.47 -9.21
CA ALA A 21 10.90 2.52 -8.21
C ALA A 21 10.19 2.05 -6.93
N ALA A 22 9.04 1.39 -7.06
CA ALA A 22 8.27 0.83 -5.96
C ALA A 22 9.09 -0.19 -5.15
N ALA A 23 9.81 -1.09 -5.84
CA ALA A 23 10.66 -2.08 -5.19
C ALA A 23 11.83 -1.45 -4.43
N VAL A 24 12.48 -0.43 -5.01
CA VAL A 24 13.59 0.30 -4.38
C VAL A 24 13.12 1.09 -3.15
N THR A 25 11.92 1.67 -3.19
CA THR A 25 11.37 2.45 -2.07
C THR A 25 10.73 1.60 -0.97
N LEU A 26 10.48 0.32 -1.22
CA LEU A 26 9.68 -0.55 -0.34
C LEU A 26 10.13 -0.53 1.12
N ARG A 27 11.43 -0.71 1.38
CA ARG A 27 11.97 -0.75 2.75
C ARG A 27 11.82 0.58 3.47
N ALA A 28 12.02 1.70 2.75
CA ALA A 28 11.82 3.03 3.30
C ALA A 28 10.34 3.28 3.63
N ALA A 29 9.43 2.83 2.77
CA ALA A 29 7.99 2.89 3.05
C ALA A 29 7.60 2.03 4.27
N CYS A 30 8.06 0.77 4.34
CA CYS A 30 7.82 -0.10 5.50
C CYS A 30 8.31 0.53 6.81
N ALA A 31 9.52 1.11 6.82
CA ALA A 31 10.04 1.83 7.98
C ALA A 31 9.16 3.05 8.32
N ALA A 32 8.79 3.86 7.33
CA ALA A 32 7.91 5.00 7.52
C ALA A 32 6.54 4.61 8.11
N LEU A 33 6.01 3.43 7.77
CA LEU A 33 4.72 2.96 8.25
C LEU A 33 4.75 2.42 9.67
N THR A 34 5.85 1.79 10.09
CA THR A 34 5.90 1.05 11.37
C THR A 34 6.87 1.61 12.42
N SER A 35 7.78 2.52 12.05
CA SER A 35 8.79 3.06 12.98
C SER A 35 8.37 4.37 13.63
N GLY A 36 8.89 4.63 14.83
CA GLY A 36 8.65 5.86 15.59
C GLY A 36 7.27 5.92 16.26
N PRO A 37 7.01 6.96 17.07
CA PRO A 37 5.81 7.04 17.90
C PRO A 37 4.51 7.12 17.07
N ALA A 38 3.45 6.57 17.64
CA ALA A 38 2.09 6.72 17.12
C ALA A 38 1.73 8.21 17.01
N GLY A 39 1.07 8.60 15.93
CA GLY A 39 0.67 9.99 15.69
C GLY A 39 1.74 10.90 15.09
N ARG A 40 3.01 10.45 14.96
CA ARG A 40 4.01 11.20 14.18
C ARG A 40 3.54 11.33 12.72
N PRO A 41 3.47 12.56 12.16
CA PRO A 41 3.15 12.74 10.76
C PRO A 41 4.26 12.20 9.87
N LEU A 42 3.88 11.75 8.66
CA LEU A 42 4.85 11.45 7.62
C LEU A 42 5.52 12.75 7.18
N THR A 43 6.83 12.70 6.98
CA THR A 43 7.54 13.72 6.22
C THR A 43 7.14 13.66 4.74
N PRO A 44 7.42 14.71 3.94
CA PRO A 44 7.17 14.65 2.49
C PRO A 44 7.89 13.49 1.80
N ALA A 45 9.16 13.23 2.14
CA ALA A 45 9.94 12.14 1.55
C ALA A 45 9.35 10.76 1.91
N GLU A 46 8.89 10.57 3.14
CA GLU A 46 8.21 9.34 3.55
C GLU A 46 6.86 9.17 2.85
N SER A 47 6.12 10.27 2.64
CA SER A 47 4.86 10.25 1.89
C SER A 47 5.10 9.82 0.45
N ILE A 48 6.11 10.37 -0.22
CA ILE A 48 6.51 9.97 -1.58
C ILE A 48 6.90 8.49 -1.59
N ALA A 49 7.75 8.03 -0.68
CA ALA A 49 8.15 6.62 -0.61
C ALA A 49 6.94 5.68 -0.45
N VAL A 50 5.97 6.04 0.39
CA VAL A 50 4.72 5.29 0.57
C VAL A 50 3.88 5.28 -0.72
N LEU A 51 3.72 6.42 -1.38
CA LEU A 51 2.97 6.53 -2.64
C LEU A 51 3.63 5.73 -3.77
N THR A 52 4.95 5.88 -3.96
CA THR A 52 5.74 5.15 -4.95
C THR A 52 5.65 3.64 -4.73
N THR A 53 5.89 3.19 -3.49
CA THR A 53 5.78 1.77 -3.12
C THR A 53 4.37 1.24 -3.38
N SER A 54 3.35 2.05 -3.10
CA SER A 54 1.96 1.64 -3.30
C SER A 54 1.52 1.62 -4.77
N ALA A 55 2.35 2.02 -5.73
CA ALA A 55 2.00 2.00 -7.14
C ALA A 55 1.99 0.58 -7.74
N ALA A 56 2.83 -0.33 -7.23
CA ALA A 56 2.92 -1.71 -7.71
C ALA A 56 2.19 -2.69 -6.78
N LEU A 57 1.53 -3.70 -7.34
CA LEU A 57 0.78 -4.67 -6.55
C LEU A 57 1.68 -5.58 -5.69
N ALA A 58 2.80 -6.04 -6.27
CA ALA A 58 3.77 -6.89 -5.56
C ALA A 58 4.30 -6.25 -4.26
N THR A 59 4.58 -4.95 -4.29
CA THR A 59 5.04 -4.22 -3.11
C THR A 59 3.93 -4.00 -2.09
N ARG A 60 2.66 -3.85 -2.51
CA ARG A 60 1.52 -3.82 -1.58
C ARG A 60 1.37 -5.11 -0.81
N PHE A 61 1.57 -6.27 -1.45
CA PHE A 61 1.56 -7.56 -0.78
C PHE A 61 2.67 -7.68 0.27
N ALA A 62 3.89 -7.24 -0.05
CA ALA A 62 4.98 -7.18 0.91
C ALA A 62 4.69 -6.22 2.09
N VAL A 63 4.06 -5.07 1.82
CA VAL A 63 3.62 -4.13 2.88
C VAL A 63 2.55 -4.76 3.77
N LEU A 64 1.58 -5.49 3.21
CA LEU A 64 0.55 -6.18 3.98
C LEU A 64 1.16 -7.20 4.93
N GLU A 65 2.08 -8.05 4.45
CA GLU A 65 2.78 -9.01 5.32
C GLU A 65 3.61 -8.32 6.39
N HIS A 66 4.34 -7.27 6.04
CA HIS A 66 5.14 -6.50 7.01
C HIS A 66 4.29 -5.84 8.10
N VAL A 67 3.11 -5.31 7.75
CA VAL A 67 2.19 -4.67 8.69
C VAL A 67 1.47 -5.72 9.54
N ALA A 68 1.10 -6.85 8.96
CA ALA A 68 0.39 -7.94 9.62
C ALA A 68 1.29 -8.88 10.45
N ASP A 69 2.62 -8.79 10.30
CA ASP A 69 3.53 -9.66 11.02
C ASP A 69 3.53 -9.37 12.53
N ALA A 70 3.01 -10.33 13.28
CA ALA A 70 2.92 -10.29 14.74
C ALA A 70 4.29 -10.24 15.44
N SER A 71 5.35 -10.75 14.79
CA SER A 71 6.70 -10.73 15.35
C SER A 71 7.40 -9.37 15.20
N GLY A 72 6.81 -8.46 14.42
CA GLY A 72 7.33 -7.12 14.23
C GLY A 72 8.64 -7.07 13.43
N ARG A 73 8.78 -7.90 12.39
CA ARG A 73 9.96 -7.99 11.52
C ARG A 73 10.47 -6.62 11.09
N ASP A 74 11.80 -6.53 11.00
CA ASP A 74 12.52 -5.34 10.58
C ASP A 74 12.22 -5.00 9.11
N ALA A 75 11.86 -3.74 8.86
CA ALA A 75 11.61 -3.18 7.53
C ALA A 75 12.79 -3.40 6.56
N ARG A 76 14.04 -3.47 7.05
CA ARG A 76 15.24 -3.72 6.23
C ARG A 76 15.25 -5.11 5.59
N SER A 77 14.53 -6.06 6.15
CA SER A 77 14.43 -7.43 5.63
C SER A 77 13.32 -7.61 4.60
N VAL A 78 12.46 -6.60 4.41
CA VAL A 78 11.33 -6.69 3.48
C VAL A 78 11.85 -6.73 2.04
N VAL A 79 11.26 -7.62 1.26
CA VAL A 79 11.50 -7.81 -0.17
C VAL A 79 10.16 -7.75 -0.92
N PRO A 80 10.13 -7.32 -2.19
CA PRO A 80 8.90 -7.35 -2.98
C PRO A 80 8.40 -8.78 -3.16
N PHE A 81 7.07 -8.94 -3.23
CA PHE A 81 6.44 -10.21 -3.57
C PHE A 81 6.80 -10.67 -5.00
N ASP A 82 7.19 -11.92 -5.14
CA ASP A 82 7.42 -12.58 -6.43
C ASP A 82 6.18 -13.40 -6.84
N ALA A 83 5.50 -12.95 -7.90
CA ALA A 83 4.26 -13.58 -8.37
C ALA A 83 4.44 -15.01 -8.91
N PHE A 84 5.66 -15.45 -9.19
CA PHE A 84 5.94 -16.79 -9.71
C PHE A 84 6.25 -17.80 -8.61
N THR A 85 6.84 -17.35 -7.50
CA THR A 85 7.34 -18.24 -6.44
C THR A 85 6.62 -18.10 -5.13
N ASP A 86 6.08 -16.90 -4.82
CA ASP A 86 5.53 -16.62 -3.52
C ASP A 86 4.06 -17.04 -3.44
N ARG A 87 3.67 -17.55 -2.27
CA ARG A 87 2.27 -17.77 -1.96
C ARG A 87 1.61 -16.42 -1.65
N LEU A 88 0.37 -16.21 -2.12
CA LEU A 88 -0.42 -15.04 -1.74
C LEU A 88 -0.46 -14.89 -0.20
N PRO A 89 -0.27 -13.65 0.32
CA PRO A 89 -0.26 -13.42 1.76
C PRO A 89 -1.56 -13.87 2.44
N PRO A 90 -1.51 -14.75 3.45
CA PRO A 90 -2.69 -15.11 4.25
C PRO A 90 -3.38 -13.88 4.88
N ALA A 91 -2.59 -12.85 5.18
CA ALA A 91 -3.05 -11.57 5.71
C ALA A 91 -4.09 -10.87 4.80
N LEU A 92 -4.09 -11.12 3.49
CA LEU A 92 -5.08 -10.55 2.56
C LEU A 92 -6.53 -10.83 2.99
N ILE A 93 -6.76 -12.02 3.54
CA ILE A 93 -8.07 -12.48 4.01
C ILE A 93 -8.14 -12.61 5.53
N GLY A 94 -7.16 -12.05 6.24
CA GLY A 94 -7.19 -12.00 7.69
C GLY A 94 -6.89 -13.34 8.35
N ALA A 95 -6.08 -14.19 7.73
CA ALA A 95 -5.71 -15.50 8.26
C ALA A 95 -4.27 -15.50 8.81
N GLY A 96 -4.03 -16.31 9.84
CA GLY A 96 -2.73 -16.43 10.52
C GLY A 96 -2.71 -15.77 11.90
N PRO A 97 -1.52 -15.61 12.52
CA PRO A 97 -1.37 -15.02 13.84
C PRO A 97 -1.95 -13.60 13.93
N ALA A 98 -2.54 -13.26 15.07
CA ALA A 98 -3.08 -11.91 15.28
C ALA A 98 -1.97 -10.83 15.22
N PRO A 99 -2.10 -9.82 14.34
CA PRO A 99 -1.14 -8.72 14.28
C PRO A 99 -1.26 -7.82 15.51
N ASP A 100 -0.21 -7.04 15.77
CA ASP A 100 -0.26 -5.94 16.73
C ASP A 100 -1.26 -4.87 16.25
N PRO A 101 -2.36 -4.61 16.98
CA PRO A 101 -3.38 -3.66 16.57
C PRO A 101 -2.86 -2.21 16.50
N ASP A 102 -1.87 -1.84 17.31
CA ASP A 102 -1.31 -0.48 17.32
C ASP A 102 -0.40 -0.24 16.11
N ARG A 103 0.37 -1.26 15.72
CA ARG A 103 1.14 -1.28 14.46
C ARG A 103 0.22 -1.14 13.25
N VAL A 104 -0.84 -1.94 13.16
CA VAL A 104 -1.82 -1.88 12.06
C VAL A 104 -2.51 -0.52 12.01
N ARG A 105 -2.90 0.04 13.16
CA ARG A 105 -3.54 1.36 13.24
C ARG A 105 -2.60 2.46 12.76
N THR A 106 -1.36 2.47 13.25
CA THR A 106 -0.34 3.46 12.88
C THR A 106 -0.04 3.41 11.39
N ALA A 107 0.15 2.22 10.82
CA ALA A 107 0.36 2.04 9.39
C ALA A 107 -0.84 2.56 8.59
N GLY A 108 -2.06 2.18 8.99
CA GLY A 108 -3.29 2.59 8.30
C GLY A 108 -3.50 4.11 8.29
N ASP A 109 -3.18 4.80 9.38
CA ASP A 109 -3.32 6.26 9.46
C ASP A 109 -2.25 7.00 8.66
N ARG A 110 -1.02 6.46 8.62
CA ARG A 110 0.07 6.99 7.79
C ARG A 110 -0.17 6.77 6.29
N LEU A 111 -0.68 5.61 5.90
CA LEU A 111 -1.12 5.35 4.52
C LEU A 111 -2.22 6.33 4.07
N ALA A 112 -3.22 6.58 4.92
CA ALA A 112 -4.25 7.58 4.64
C ALA A 112 -3.70 9.02 4.62
N ALA A 113 -2.66 9.32 5.41
CA ALA A 113 -1.96 10.61 5.35
C ALA A 113 -1.21 10.80 4.02
N ALA A 114 -0.54 9.77 3.51
CA ALA A 114 0.12 9.82 2.21
C ALA A 114 -0.86 10.09 1.05
N TRP A 115 -2.04 9.46 1.06
CA TRP A 115 -3.09 9.79 0.08
C TRP A 115 -3.57 11.25 0.21
N ARG A 116 -3.74 11.77 1.43
CA ARG A 116 -4.12 13.18 1.65
C ARG A 116 -3.04 14.15 1.16
N PHE A 117 -1.78 13.81 1.37
CA PHE A 117 -0.63 14.57 0.87
C PHE A 117 -0.65 14.68 -0.66
N TRP A 118 -0.88 13.57 -1.37
CA TRP A 118 -1.09 13.57 -2.81
C TRP A 118 -2.32 14.39 -3.22
N ARG A 119 -3.47 14.19 -2.54
CA ARG A 119 -4.73 14.85 -2.87
C ARG A 119 -4.68 16.37 -2.73
N ALA A 120 -3.83 16.88 -1.82
CA ALA A 120 -3.57 18.31 -1.63
C ALA A 120 -2.68 18.92 -2.74
N GLY A 121 -2.23 18.14 -3.73
CA GLY A 121 -1.33 18.60 -4.78
C GLY A 121 0.11 18.81 -4.30
N SER A 122 0.48 18.26 -3.13
CA SER A 122 1.82 18.40 -2.55
C SER A 122 2.86 17.43 -3.14
N ASP A 123 2.42 16.51 -4.00
CA ASP A 123 3.26 15.66 -4.86
C ASP A 123 2.73 15.70 -6.29
N PRO A 124 3.09 16.73 -7.08
CA PRO A 124 2.59 16.88 -8.45
C PRO A 124 3.09 15.78 -9.40
N GLU A 125 4.14 15.06 -9.03
CA GLU A 125 4.68 13.91 -9.79
C GLU A 125 4.07 12.57 -9.33
N GLY A 126 3.36 12.58 -8.20
CA GLY A 126 2.71 11.43 -7.60
C GLY A 126 1.64 10.81 -8.50
N CYS A 127 1.80 9.52 -8.82
CA CYS A 127 0.85 8.80 -9.65
C CYS A 127 -0.42 8.44 -8.87
N ALA A 128 -1.60 8.69 -9.46
CA ALA A 128 -2.91 8.32 -8.92
C ALA A 128 -3.00 6.84 -8.50
N GLN A 129 -2.32 5.93 -9.22
CA GLN A 129 -2.26 4.51 -8.88
C GLN A 129 -1.58 4.25 -7.52
N GLY A 130 -0.52 5.01 -7.21
CA GLY A 130 0.16 4.94 -5.92
C GLY A 130 -0.70 5.48 -4.78
N ALA A 131 -1.38 6.59 -5.02
CA ALA A 131 -2.32 7.16 -4.07
C ALA A 131 -3.51 6.21 -3.79
N ALA A 132 -4.13 5.66 -4.84
CA ALA A 132 -5.19 4.66 -4.71
C ALA A 132 -4.70 3.43 -3.94
N GLY A 133 -3.52 2.92 -4.27
CA GLY A 133 -2.91 1.77 -3.58
C GLY A 133 -2.64 2.03 -2.10
N ALA A 134 -2.15 3.22 -1.75
CA ALA A 134 -1.90 3.60 -0.36
C ALA A 134 -3.22 3.64 0.42
N LEU A 135 -4.26 4.24 -0.17
CA LEU A 135 -5.58 4.29 0.46
C LEU A 135 -6.26 2.92 0.54
N ALA A 136 -6.04 2.04 -0.44
CA ALA A 136 -6.50 0.65 -0.42
C ALA A 136 -5.84 -0.15 0.73
N LEU A 137 -4.53 0.01 0.95
CA LEU A 137 -3.84 -0.55 2.11
C LEU A 137 -4.38 0.03 3.43
N ALA A 138 -4.68 1.33 3.47
CA ALA A 138 -5.30 1.96 4.63
C ALA A 138 -6.72 1.43 4.89
N ALA A 139 -7.46 1.09 3.84
CA ALA A 139 -8.76 0.44 3.92
C ALA A 139 -8.63 -0.98 4.50
N TRP A 140 -7.64 -1.75 4.02
CA TRP A 140 -7.33 -3.07 4.58
C TRP A 140 -6.97 -2.98 6.06
N CYS A 141 -6.14 -2.01 6.49
CA CYS A 141 -5.80 -1.83 7.91
C CYS A 141 -7.04 -1.56 8.77
N ALA A 142 -7.98 -0.75 8.27
CA ALA A 142 -9.24 -0.49 8.97
C ALA A 142 -10.12 -1.74 9.06
N TRP A 143 -10.18 -2.55 8.00
CA TRP A 143 -10.90 -3.81 7.98
C TRP A 143 -10.27 -4.85 8.92
N ALA A 144 -8.94 -4.95 8.94
CA ALA A 144 -8.18 -5.83 9.83
C ALA A 144 -8.42 -5.53 11.32
N LEU A 145 -8.70 -4.25 11.65
CA LEU A 145 -9.08 -3.79 12.99
C LEU A 145 -10.59 -3.86 13.27
N GLY A 146 -11.40 -4.37 12.34
CA GLY A 146 -12.85 -4.50 12.49
C GLY A 146 -13.66 -3.23 12.24
N SER A 147 -13.06 -2.17 11.69
CA SER A 147 -13.76 -0.91 11.39
C SER A 147 -14.32 -0.88 9.97
N ASP A 148 -15.51 -1.47 9.79
CA ASP A 148 -16.16 -1.59 8.46
C ASP A 148 -16.43 -0.24 7.79
N ALA A 149 -16.97 0.72 8.54
CA ALA A 149 -17.28 2.04 7.99
C ALA A 149 -16.03 2.72 7.46
N ARG A 150 -14.93 2.70 8.23
CA ARG A 150 -13.65 3.31 7.83
C ARG A 150 -13.02 2.56 6.67
N ALA A 151 -13.07 1.22 6.67
CA ALA A 151 -12.58 0.40 5.57
C ALA A 151 -13.35 0.70 4.28
N GLN A 152 -14.68 0.72 4.33
CA GLN A 152 -15.54 0.99 3.19
C GLN A 152 -15.29 2.40 2.62
N THR A 153 -15.28 3.43 3.47
CA THR A 153 -15.03 4.81 3.02
C THR A 153 -13.67 4.92 2.32
N ARG A 154 -12.61 4.36 2.90
CA ARG A 154 -11.27 4.38 2.29
C ARG A 154 -11.24 3.61 0.97
N ALA A 155 -11.87 2.44 0.89
CA ALA A 155 -11.93 1.64 -0.33
C ALA A 155 -12.69 2.37 -1.46
N VAL A 156 -13.81 3.04 -1.16
CA VAL A 156 -14.57 3.83 -2.14
C VAL A 156 -13.73 4.97 -2.69
N TYR A 157 -13.09 5.77 -1.83
CA TYR A 157 -12.22 6.85 -2.29
C TYR A 157 -10.98 6.35 -3.06
N ALA A 158 -10.48 5.15 -2.75
CA ALA A 158 -9.41 4.53 -3.53
C ALA A 158 -9.89 4.18 -4.94
N LEU A 159 -11.11 3.64 -5.06
CA LEU A 159 -11.74 3.34 -6.36
C LEU A 159 -12.11 4.61 -7.15
N GLU A 160 -12.51 5.69 -6.47
CA GLU A 160 -12.68 6.99 -7.13
C GLU A 160 -11.35 7.57 -7.64
N THR A 161 -10.23 7.23 -6.97
CA THR A 161 -8.88 7.63 -7.40
C THR A 161 -8.38 6.76 -8.57
N ALA A 162 -8.64 5.45 -8.53
CA ALA A 162 -8.34 4.50 -9.60
C ALA A 162 -9.40 3.38 -9.61
N ALA A 163 -10.28 3.40 -10.62
CA ALA A 163 -11.49 2.56 -10.68
C ALA A 163 -11.22 1.05 -10.61
N ASP A 164 -10.07 0.62 -11.15
CA ASP A 164 -9.70 -0.79 -11.26
C ASP A 164 -8.71 -1.23 -10.16
N ASP A 165 -8.59 -0.51 -9.04
CA ASP A 165 -7.67 -0.91 -7.98
C ASP A 165 -8.10 -2.26 -7.36
N PRO A 166 -7.28 -3.32 -7.46
CA PRO A 166 -7.67 -4.67 -7.09
C PRO A 166 -7.79 -4.84 -5.57
N LEU A 167 -6.95 -4.16 -4.79
CA LEU A 167 -6.97 -4.27 -3.34
C LEU A 167 -8.16 -3.50 -2.76
N ALA A 168 -8.46 -2.31 -3.29
CA ALA A 168 -9.65 -1.56 -2.90
C ALA A 168 -10.93 -2.35 -3.19
N SER A 169 -11.02 -2.95 -4.39
CA SER A 169 -12.13 -3.82 -4.78
C SER A 169 -12.29 -5.03 -3.85
N LEU A 170 -11.17 -5.67 -3.46
CA LEU A 170 -11.17 -6.77 -2.51
C LEU A 170 -11.71 -6.33 -1.14
N VAL A 171 -11.18 -5.25 -0.56
CA VAL A 171 -11.61 -4.76 0.76
C VAL A 171 -13.09 -4.36 0.75
N ALA A 172 -13.54 -3.63 -0.28
CA ALA A 172 -14.96 -3.28 -0.44
C ALA A 172 -15.85 -4.53 -0.51
N ARG A 173 -15.39 -5.59 -1.20
CA ARG A 173 -16.10 -6.87 -1.24
C ARG A 173 -16.14 -7.54 0.14
N LEU A 174 -15.01 -7.62 0.85
CA LEU A 174 -14.93 -8.23 2.19
C LEU A 174 -15.88 -7.54 3.18
N VAL A 175 -15.93 -6.20 3.18
CA VAL A 175 -16.85 -5.45 4.03
C VAL A 175 -18.31 -5.72 3.64
N ARG A 176 -18.63 -5.67 2.34
CA ARG A 176 -19.99 -5.91 1.84
C ARG A 176 -20.49 -7.32 2.17
N THR A 177 -19.62 -8.33 2.09
CA THR A 177 -19.95 -9.72 2.47
C THR A 177 -19.85 -9.98 3.96
N ARG A 178 -19.56 -8.96 4.78
CA ARG A 178 -19.37 -9.05 6.24
C ARG A 178 -18.30 -10.08 6.63
N THR A 179 -17.33 -10.31 5.74
CA THR A 179 -16.20 -11.19 6.02
C THR A 179 -15.30 -10.50 7.04
N ARG A 180 -15.05 -11.19 8.16
CA ARG A 180 -14.17 -10.71 9.23
C ARG A 180 -12.80 -11.37 9.12
N PRO A 181 -11.73 -10.69 9.54
CA PRO A 181 -10.47 -11.36 9.77
C PRO A 181 -10.64 -12.50 10.78
N ALA A 182 -10.02 -13.65 10.50
CA ALA A 182 -10.03 -14.86 11.31
C ALA A 182 -8.65 -15.09 11.93
N TRP A 183 -8.10 -14.04 12.55
CA TRP A 183 -6.79 -14.10 13.18
C TRP A 183 -6.76 -15.13 14.31
N GLU A 184 -5.72 -15.96 14.34
CA GLU A 184 -5.46 -16.91 15.41
C GLU A 184 -4.77 -16.18 16.57
N ARG A 185 -5.36 -16.25 17.76
CA ARG A 185 -4.68 -15.83 19.00
C ARG A 185 -3.80 -17.00 19.44
N LEU A 186 -2.49 -16.82 19.33
CA LEU A 186 -1.50 -17.74 19.90
C LEU A 186 -1.44 -17.58 21.43
#